data_AF-A0A5J5BDX2-F1
#
_entry.id   AF-A0A5J5BDX2-F1
#
_cell.length_a   1.000
_cell.length_b   1.000
_cell.length_c   1.000
_cell.angle_alpha   90.00
_cell.angle_beta   90.00
_cell.angle_gamma   90.00
#
_symmetry.space_group_name_H-M   'P 1'
#
loop_
_entity.id
_entity.type
_entity.pdbx_description
1 polymer ?
#
loop_
_entity_poly.entity_id
_entity_poly.type
_entity_poly.pdbx_seq_one_letter_code
_entity_poly.pdbx_strand_id
1 'polypeptide(L)'
;MKTTKGGKVMNPTDAYRKELRKKELKRNKKERKKVREVGILKKDPDTLKEQIEKLEMMKADGALDKARKHKKRQLEDTLNLVLKKRKEYEEKLRDKGEAPVMFSHLGPPRRRSTAEEEERVKHPKPEDSVYYHPTLNPTGAPPPGKPPMFKSSIGPRIPLSAASSSGAASSSKSELDDVALACTTSTSSSSSSASYW
;
A
#
# COMPACT_ATOMS: atom_id res chain seq x y z
N MET A 1 30.76 7.12 -24.28
CA MET A 1 30.98 6.37 -23.02
C MET A 1 30.54 7.22 -21.84
N LYS A 2 29.93 6.64 -20.79
CA LYS A 2 29.51 7.38 -19.60
C LYS A 2 30.75 7.63 -18.73
N THR A 3 31.32 8.83 -18.76
CA THR A 3 32.48 9.21 -17.94
C THR A 3 32.02 9.73 -16.57
N THR A 4 32.87 9.62 -15.55
CA THR A 4 32.62 10.23 -14.24
C THR A 4 32.87 11.73 -14.26
N LYS A 5 32.45 12.46 -13.21
CA LYS A 5 32.69 13.90 -13.03
C LYS A 5 34.18 14.30 -13.05
N GLY A 6 35.10 13.33 -13.03
CA GLY A 6 36.55 13.53 -13.15
C GLY A 6 37.17 12.91 -14.42
N GLY A 7 36.40 12.71 -15.50
CA GLY A 7 36.93 12.24 -16.79
C GLY A 7 37.31 10.75 -16.86
N LYS A 8 37.45 10.07 -15.71
CA LYS A 8 37.77 8.64 -15.65
C LYS A 8 36.61 7.80 -16.19
N VAL A 9 36.94 6.88 -17.11
CA VAL A 9 35.99 5.92 -17.69
C VAL A 9 35.42 5.05 -16.57
N MET A 10 34.10 4.95 -16.53
CA MET A 10 33.39 4.41 -15.37
C MET A 10 33.38 2.88 -15.42
N ASN A 11 33.76 2.22 -14.31
CA ASN A 11 33.79 0.76 -14.23
C ASN A 11 32.37 0.19 -14.41
N PRO A 12 32.15 -0.84 -15.25
CA PRO A 12 30.83 -1.46 -15.43
C PRO A 12 30.17 -1.90 -14.11
N THR A 13 30.94 -2.35 -13.12
CA THR A 13 30.43 -2.72 -11.78
C THR A 13 29.94 -1.50 -10.99
N ASP A 14 30.64 -0.37 -11.08
CA ASP A 14 30.21 0.86 -10.44
C ASP A 14 28.99 1.47 -11.13
N ALA A 15 28.83 1.27 -12.44
CA ALA A 15 27.62 1.66 -13.16
C ALA A 15 26.40 0.91 -12.62
N TYR A 16 26.51 -0.42 -12.41
CA TYR A 16 25.45 -1.24 -11.81
C TYR A 16 25.15 -0.83 -10.37
N ARG A 17 26.18 -0.61 -9.54
CA ARG A 17 26.04 -0.18 -8.14
C ARG A 17 25.36 1.19 -8.04
N LYS A 18 25.70 2.14 -8.92
CA LYS A 18 25.02 3.44 -8.99
C LYS A 18 23.58 3.32 -9.49
N GLU A 19 23.30 2.39 -10.40
CA GLU A 19 21.93 2.15 -10.85
C GLU A 19 21.05 1.58 -9.73
N LEU A 20 21.56 0.63 -8.94
CA LEU A 20 20.89 0.11 -7.75
C LEU A 20 20.60 1.21 -6.74
N ARG A 21 21.62 2.02 -6.39
CA ARG A 21 21.45 3.17 -5.48
C ARG A 21 20.44 4.19 -6.02
N LYS A 22 20.41 4.42 -7.35
CA LYS A 22 19.41 5.30 -7.98
C LYS A 22 18.00 4.73 -7.90
N LYS A 23 17.83 3.41 -8.09
CA LYS A 23 16.53 2.72 -7.93
C LYS A 23 16.04 2.79 -6.48
N GLU A 24 16.93 2.54 -5.53
CA GLU A 24 16.65 2.64 -4.09
C GLU A 24 16.30 4.07 -3.67
N LEU A 25 17.08 5.07 -4.11
CA LEU A 25 16.81 6.48 -3.81
C LEU A 25 15.47 6.93 -4.39
N LYS A 26 15.11 6.44 -5.59
CA LYS A 26 13.78 6.66 -6.18
C LYS A 26 12.67 6.03 -5.34
N ARG A 27 12.86 4.83 -4.80
CA ARG A 27 11.88 4.18 -3.90
C ARG A 27 11.72 4.99 -2.60
N ASN A 28 12.81 5.33 -1.94
CA ASN A 28 12.83 6.19 -0.74
C ASN A 28 12.17 7.56 -0.99
N LYS A 29 12.35 8.16 -2.17
CA LYS A 29 11.70 9.43 -2.51
C LYS A 29 10.19 9.29 -2.70
N LYS A 30 9.72 8.18 -3.31
CA LYS A 30 8.29 7.87 -3.43
C LYS A 30 7.67 7.61 -2.06
N GLU A 31 8.33 6.84 -1.22
CA GLU A 31 7.90 6.57 0.15
C GLU A 31 7.79 7.85 0.97
N ARG A 32 8.82 8.71 0.96
CA ARG A 32 8.77 10.01 1.62
C ARG A 32 7.63 10.90 1.12
N LYS A 33 7.32 10.86 -0.18
CA LYS A 33 6.15 11.57 -0.73
C LYS A 33 4.84 11.01 -0.18
N LYS A 34 4.66 9.69 -0.17
CA LYS A 34 3.47 9.04 0.41
C LYS A 34 3.31 9.36 1.90
N VAL A 35 4.38 9.25 2.67
CA VAL A 35 4.40 9.59 4.10
C VAL A 35 3.99 11.06 4.30
N ARG A 36 4.52 11.97 3.48
CA ARG A 36 4.14 13.39 3.53
C ARG A 36 2.67 13.61 3.16
N GLU A 37 2.17 12.93 2.13
CA GLU A 37 0.76 13.02 1.71
C GLU A 37 -0.18 12.51 2.80
N VAL A 38 0.11 11.35 3.40
CA VAL A 38 -0.65 10.82 4.53
C VAL A 38 -0.58 11.76 5.73
N GLY A 39 0.60 12.32 6.04
CA GLY A 39 0.76 13.28 7.13
C GLY A 39 -0.02 14.59 6.92
N ILE A 40 -0.20 15.04 5.69
CA ILE A 40 -1.06 16.20 5.36
C ILE A 40 -2.53 15.82 5.48
N LEU A 41 -2.91 14.64 4.96
CA LEU A 41 -4.30 14.19 4.98
C LEU A 41 -4.84 13.98 6.39
N LYS A 42 -3.97 13.55 7.31
CA LYS A 42 -4.25 13.39 8.75
C LYS A 42 -4.44 14.72 9.50
N LYS A 43 -4.06 15.86 8.92
CA LYS A 43 -4.33 17.16 9.54
C LYS A 43 -5.79 17.52 9.29
N ASP A 44 -6.47 17.95 10.34
CA ASP A 44 -7.87 18.34 10.25
C ASP A 44 -7.98 19.80 9.80
N PRO A 45 -8.66 20.09 8.68
CA PRO A 45 -8.78 21.44 8.16
C PRO A 45 -9.53 22.37 9.12
N ASP A 46 -10.47 21.85 9.91
CA ASP A 46 -11.30 22.67 10.79
C ASP A 46 -10.50 23.18 12.00
N THR A 47 -9.61 22.35 12.56
CA THR A 47 -8.66 22.81 13.59
C THR A 47 -7.74 23.93 13.11
N LEU A 48 -7.37 23.94 11.82
CA LEU A 48 -6.58 25.01 11.21
C LEU A 48 -7.41 26.28 11.02
N LYS A 49 -8.69 26.15 10.65
CA LYS A 49 -9.62 27.29 10.53
C LYS A 49 -9.86 27.95 11.88
N GLU A 50 -10.13 27.17 12.93
CA GLU A 50 -10.33 27.68 14.29
C GLU A 50 -9.12 28.47 14.78
N GLN A 51 -7.91 28.01 14.48
CA GLN A 51 -6.67 28.73 14.82
C GLN A 51 -6.53 30.04 14.02
N ILE A 52 -6.94 30.07 12.76
CA ILE A 52 -6.97 31.29 11.94
C ILE A 52 -8.00 32.27 12.49
N GLU A 53 -9.22 31.80 12.77
CA GLU A 53 -10.31 32.61 13.31
C GLU A 53 -9.93 33.21 14.66
N LYS A 54 -9.31 32.44 15.56
CA LYS A 54 -8.78 32.95 16.82
C LYS A 54 -7.74 34.07 16.61
N LEU A 55 -6.85 33.92 15.63
CA LEU A 55 -5.87 34.97 15.29
C LEU A 55 -6.54 36.19 14.62
N GLU A 56 -7.66 36.00 13.94
CA GLU A 56 -8.45 37.08 13.34
C GLU A 56 -9.26 37.85 14.37
N MET A 57 -9.90 37.17 15.34
CA MET A 57 -10.59 37.82 16.46
C MET A 57 -9.62 38.71 17.24
N MET A 58 -8.43 38.21 17.58
CA MET A 58 -7.39 39.01 18.25
C MET A 58 -6.88 40.20 17.42
N LYS A 59 -7.05 40.17 16.09
CA LYS A 59 -6.74 41.32 15.21
C LYS A 59 -7.89 42.33 15.21
N ALA A 60 -9.13 41.89 15.37
CA ALA A 60 -10.27 42.78 15.53
C ALA A 60 -10.22 43.52 16.88
N ASP A 61 -9.74 42.84 17.93
CA ASP A 61 -9.59 43.40 19.28
C ASP A 61 -8.37 44.32 19.46
N GLY A 62 -7.48 44.45 18.45
CA GLY A 62 -6.31 45.31 18.51
C GLY A 62 -5.19 45.02 17.50
N ALA A 63 -4.04 45.70 17.63
CA ALA A 63 -2.92 45.53 16.70
C ALA A 63 -2.25 44.15 16.85
N LEU A 64 -2.25 43.37 15.77
CA LEU A 64 -1.63 42.05 15.72
C LEU A 64 -0.10 42.15 15.50
N ASP A 65 0.68 41.44 16.32
CA ASP A 65 2.13 41.33 16.15
C ASP A 65 2.54 40.76 14.77
N LYS A 66 3.69 41.21 14.26
CA LYS A 66 4.31 40.67 13.03
C LYS A 66 4.46 39.14 13.09
N ALA A 67 4.81 38.60 14.26
CA ALA A 67 4.92 37.16 14.50
C ALA A 67 3.58 36.44 14.35
N ARG A 68 2.50 37.00 14.90
CA ARG A 68 1.15 36.45 14.81
C ARG A 68 0.61 36.53 13.38
N LYS A 69 0.90 37.62 12.65
CA LYS A 69 0.59 37.74 11.21
C LYS A 69 1.30 36.67 10.38
N HIS A 70 2.57 36.38 10.69
CA HIS A 70 3.31 35.32 10.02
C HIS A 70 2.73 33.92 10.33
N LYS A 71 2.37 33.66 11.59
CA LYS A 71 1.71 32.41 11.99
C LYS A 71 0.37 32.22 11.29
N LYS A 72 -0.45 33.27 11.19
CA LYS A 72 -1.70 33.26 10.42
C LYS A 72 -1.46 32.81 8.97
N ARG A 73 -0.48 33.43 8.30
CA ARG A 73 -0.11 33.07 6.92
C ARG A 73 0.36 31.61 6.78
N GLN A 74 1.15 31.10 7.72
CA GLN A 74 1.58 29.69 7.70
C GLN A 74 0.41 28.72 7.87
N LEU A 75 -0.58 29.07 8.70
CA LEU A 75 -1.79 28.28 8.90
C LEU A 75 -2.67 28.30 7.66
N GLU A 76 -2.83 29.46 7.01
CA GLU A 76 -3.53 29.59 5.72
C GLU A 76 -2.87 28.76 4.62
N ASP A 77 -1.55 28.82 4.49
CA ASP A 77 -0.79 28.02 3.51
C ASP A 77 -0.96 26.52 3.77
N THR A 78 -0.94 26.11 5.05
CA THR A 78 -1.16 24.71 5.45
C THR A 78 -2.60 24.28 5.17
N LEU A 79 -3.59 25.11 5.48
CA LEU A 79 -5.01 24.84 5.24
C LEU A 79 -5.29 24.68 3.75
N ASN A 80 -4.77 25.58 2.92
CA ASN A 80 -4.89 25.49 1.46
C ASN A 80 -4.28 24.21 0.90
N LEU A 81 -3.15 23.75 1.46
CA LEU A 81 -2.53 22.48 1.06
C LEU A 81 -3.37 21.27 1.48
N VAL A 82 -3.93 21.27 2.69
CA VAL A 82 -4.82 20.20 3.19
C VAL A 82 -6.09 20.13 2.34
N LEU A 83 -6.74 21.26 2.07
CA LEU A 83 -7.96 21.32 1.26
C LEU A 83 -7.70 20.86 -0.18
N LYS A 84 -6.61 21.30 -0.81
CA LYS A 84 -6.23 20.81 -2.15
C LYS A 84 -6.00 19.30 -2.15
N LYS A 85 -5.28 18.77 -1.15
CA LYS A 85 -5.03 17.33 -1.05
C LYS A 85 -6.31 16.54 -0.80
N ARG A 86 -7.20 16.97 0.11
CA ARG A 86 -8.50 16.31 0.34
C ARG A 86 -9.37 16.31 -0.92
N LYS A 87 -9.46 17.44 -1.63
CA LYS A 87 -10.17 17.53 -2.92
C LYS A 87 -9.58 16.60 -3.97
N GLU A 88 -8.25 16.57 -4.14
CA GLU A 88 -7.58 15.63 -5.07
C GLU A 88 -7.83 14.15 -4.68
N TYR A 89 -7.89 13.84 -3.39
CA TYR A 89 -8.18 12.48 -2.92
C TYR A 89 -9.63 12.07 -3.18
N GLU A 90 -10.56 12.99 -2.94
CA GLU A 90 -11.98 12.83 -3.20
C GLU A 90 -12.27 12.72 -4.70
N GLU A 91 -11.66 13.56 -5.54
CA GLU A 91 -11.71 13.47 -6.99
C GLU A 91 -11.15 12.13 -7.49
N LYS A 92 -10.00 11.68 -6.96
CA LYS A 92 -9.48 10.34 -7.24
C LYS A 92 -10.38 9.20 -6.75
N LEU A 93 -11.27 9.44 -5.79
CA LEU A 93 -12.26 8.45 -5.35
C LEU A 93 -13.49 8.48 -6.26
N ARG A 94 -13.96 9.66 -6.67
CA ARG A 94 -15.03 9.84 -7.65
C ARG A 94 -14.64 9.27 -9.02
N ASP A 95 -13.46 9.59 -9.54
CA ASP A 95 -12.94 9.05 -10.80
C ASP A 95 -12.77 7.52 -10.77
N LYS A 96 -12.59 6.93 -9.59
CA LYS A 96 -12.54 5.46 -9.40
C LYS A 96 -13.93 4.85 -9.12
N GLY A 97 -14.90 5.68 -8.75
CA GLY A 97 -16.24 5.31 -8.31
C GLY A 97 -17.35 5.67 -9.30
N GLU A 98 -17.04 6.28 -10.44
CA GLU A 98 -18.02 6.65 -11.46
C GLU A 98 -17.83 5.79 -12.74
N ALA A 99 -18.89 5.09 -13.09
CA ALA A 99 -19.10 4.38 -14.36
C ALA A 99 -20.38 4.97 -15.01
N PRO A 100 -20.79 4.60 -16.24
CA PRO A 100 -20.11 4.42 -17.53
C PRO A 100 -20.84 5.20 -18.67
N VAL A 101 -20.16 5.86 -19.62
CA VAL A 101 -20.84 6.44 -20.80
C VAL A 101 -20.00 6.31 -22.09
N MET A 102 -20.48 5.42 -22.96
CA MET A 102 -20.30 5.28 -24.42
C MET A 102 -18.98 4.73 -24.97
N PHE A 103 -18.85 3.40 -24.91
CA PHE A 103 -18.19 2.66 -25.99
C PHE A 103 -19.09 1.50 -26.44
N SER A 104 -19.92 1.75 -27.45
CA SER A 104 -20.90 0.80 -27.98
C SER A 104 -20.35 -0.17 -29.04
N HIS A 105 -19.03 -0.30 -29.23
CA HIS A 105 -18.48 -1.05 -30.39
C HIS A 105 -17.35 -2.06 -30.12
N LEU A 106 -16.67 -2.08 -28.96
CA LEU A 106 -15.94 -3.28 -28.51
C LEU A 106 -16.44 -3.63 -27.12
N GLY A 107 -16.79 -4.89 -26.93
CA GLY A 107 -17.26 -5.41 -25.64
C GLY A 107 -16.27 -5.11 -24.51
N PRO A 108 -16.75 -4.88 -23.27
CA PRO A 108 -15.90 -4.57 -22.12
C PRO A 108 -14.83 -5.65 -21.88
N PRO A 109 -13.61 -5.30 -21.43
CA PRO A 109 -12.74 -6.28 -20.80
C PRO A 109 -13.44 -6.70 -19.51
N ARG A 110 -14.15 -7.83 -19.54
CA ARG A 110 -14.84 -8.40 -18.37
C ARG A 110 -13.85 -8.59 -17.23
N ARG A 111 -13.79 -7.63 -16.32
CA ARG A 111 -13.46 -7.92 -14.92
C ARG A 111 -14.67 -8.68 -14.39
N ARG A 112 -14.56 -10.00 -14.39
CA ARG A 112 -15.56 -10.89 -13.77
C ARG A 112 -15.82 -10.36 -12.37
N SER A 113 -17.08 -10.04 -12.09
CA SER A 113 -17.52 -9.76 -10.73
C SER A 113 -17.21 -10.99 -9.89
N THR A 114 -16.85 -10.78 -8.64
CA THR A 114 -16.58 -11.88 -7.69
C THR A 114 -17.75 -12.87 -7.60
N ALA A 115 -18.98 -12.42 -7.88
CA ALA A 115 -20.18 -13.25 -7.94
C ALA A 115 -20.23 -14.21 -9.16
N GLU A 116 -19.82 -13.77 -10.36
CA GLU A 116 -19.75 -14.65 -11.56
C GLU A 116 -18.57 -15.63 -11.45
N GLU A 117 -17.47 -15.21 -10.81
CA GLU A 117 -16.31 -16.07 -10.55
C GLU A 117 -16.65 -17.13 -9.47
N GLU A 118 -17.46 -16.82 -8.45
CA GLU A 118 -17.92 -17.78 -7.44
C GLU A 118 -18.92 -18.82 -7.98
N GLU A 119 -19.85 -18.41 -8.87
CA GLU A 119 -20.80 -19.34 -9.52
C GLU A 119 -20.06 -20.33 -10.43
N ARG A 120 -19.02 -19.87 -11.13
CA ARG A 120 -18.18 -20.73 -11.98
C ARG A 120 -17.26 -21.67 -11.20
N VAL A 121 -16.94 -21.32 -9.95
CA VAL A 121 -16.23 -22.21 -9.02
C VAL A 121 -17.18 -23.30 -8.48
N LYS A 122 -18.45 -22.96 -8.25
CA LYS A 122 -19.48 -23.91 -7.78
C LYS A 122 -19.99 -24.84 -8.89
N HIS A 123 -20.07 -24.35 -10.13
CA HIS A 123 -20.50 -25.12 -11.30
C HIS A 123 -19.48 -24.98 -12.45
N PRO A 124 -18.36 -25.74 -12.41
CA PRO A 124 -17.38 -25.70 -13.49
C PRO A 124 -18.00 -26.22 -14.78
N LYS A 125 -17.78 -25.51 -15.89
CA LYS A 125 -18.26 -25.97 -17.19
C LYS A 125 -17.40 -27.15 -17.66
N PRO A 126 -17.92 -28.07 -18.49
CA PRO A 126 -17.15 -29.17 -19.05
C PRO A 126 -15.85 -28.68 -19.71
N GLU A 127 -15.90 -27.54 -20.42
CA GLU A 127 -14.76 -26.94 -21.12
C GLU A 127 -13.64 -26.46 -20.17
N ASP A 128 -13.95 -26.23 -18.89
CA ASP A 128 -12.98 -25.77 -17.90
C ASP A 128 -12.12 -26.93 -17.38
N SER A 129 -12.52 -28.19 -17.60
CA SER A 129 -11.72 -29.38 -17.29
C SER A 129 -10.54 -29.56 -18.24
N VAL A 130 -9.38 -29.96 -17.71
CA VAL A 130 -8.19 -30.32 -18.49
C VAL A 130 -8.45 -31.54 -19.38
N TYR A 131 -9.41 -32.40 -18.98
CA TYR A 131 -9.73 -33.64 -19.70
C TYR A 131 -10.82 -33.47 -20.76
N TYR A 132 -11.32 -32.24 -20.98
CA TYR A 132 -12.37 -31.97 -21.96
C TYR A 132 -11.90 -32.12 -23.40
N HIS A 133 -12.66 -32.89 -24.18
CA HIS A 133 -12.51 -33.00 -25.63
C HIS A 133 -13.89 -32.95 -26.31
N PRO A 134 -14.13 -32.04 -27.27
CA PRO A 134 -15.47 -31.82 -27.84
C PRO A 134 -16.16 -33.07 -28.38
N THR A 135 -15.39 -34.03 -28.91
CA THR A 135 -15.93 -35.25 -29.55
C THR A 135 -15.68 -36.54 -28.78
N LEU A 136 -14.67 -36.59 -27.89
CA LEU A 136 -14.22 -37.83 -27.24
C LEU A 136 -14.53 -37.84 -25.73
N ASN A 137 -14.69 -36.66 -25.12
CA ASN A 137 -15.03 -36.50 -23.71
C ASN A 137 -15.76 -35.17 -23.49
N PRO A 138 -17.02 -35.04 -23.99
CA PRO A 138 -17.77 -33.79 -23.93
C PRO A 138 -18.19 -33.42 -22.50
N THR A 139 -18.15 -34.36 -21.55
CA THR A 139 -18.47 -34.11 -20.14
C THR A 139 -17.27 -33.58 -19.35
N GLY A 140 -16.05 -33.66 -19.91
CA GLY A 140 -14.82 -33.26 -19.23
C GLY A 140 -14.48 -34.10 -18.00
N ALA A 141 -15.07 -35.30 -17.86
CA ALA A 141 -14.86 -36.17 -16.71
C ALA A 141 -13.41 -36.69 -16.70
N PRO A 142 -12.73 -36.71 -15.55
CA PRO A 142 -11.39 -37.29 -15.47
C PRO A 142 -11.46 -38.81 -15.71
N PRO A 143 -10.45 -39.39 -16.37
CA PRO A 143 -10.35 -40.83 -16.52
C PRO A 143 -10.23 -41.51 -15.14
N PRO A 144 -10.65 -42.79 -15.01
CA PRO A 144 -10.67 -43.50 -13.73
C PRO A 144 -9.28 -43.51 -13.08
N GLY A 145 -9.22 -43.15 -11.80
CA GLY A 145 -7.98 -43.06 -11.03
C GLY A 145 -7.22 -41.74 -11.14
N LYS A 146 -7.67 -40.78 -11.97
CA LYS A 146 -7.09 -39.43 -12.03
C LYS A 146 -7.99 -38.40 -11.33
N PRO A 147 -7.42 -37.42 -10.60
CA PRO A 147 -8.20 -36.37 -9.96
C PRO A 147 -8.75 -35.37 -10.99
N PRO A 148 -9.89 -34.72 -10.72
CA PRO A 148 -10.37 -33.58 -11.50
C PRO A 148 -9.31 -32.47 -11.55
N MET A 149 -9.03 -31.96 -12.75
CA MET A 149 -8.10 -30.85 -12.97
C MET A 149 -8.77 -29.79 -13.84
N PHE A 150 -8.67 -28.53 -13.46
CA PHE A 150 -9.28 -27.40 -14.17
C PHE A 150 -8.23 -26.45 -14.74
N LYS A 151 -8.55 -25.80 -15.85
CA LYS A 151 -7.71 -24.77 -16.48
C LYS A 151 -7.58 -23.57 -15.53
N SER A 152 -6.42 -22.92 -15.53
CA SER A 152 -6.01 -21.88 -14.55
C SER A 152 -6.90 -20.63 -14.49
N SER A 153 -7.91 -20.53 -15.36
CA SER A 153 -8.93 -19.48 -15.32
C SER A 153 -10.03 -19.68 -14.27
N ILE A 154 -10.18 -20.90 -13.72
CA ILE A 154 -11.25 -21.31 -12.77
C ILE A 154 -10.69 -21.91 -11.46
N GLY A 155 -9.42 -22.29 -11.42
CA GLY A 155 -8.81 -22.87 -10.21
C GLY A 155 -8.80 -21.90 -9.02
N PRO A 156 -8.76 -22.41 -7.76
CA PRO A 156 -8.75 -21.57 -6.57
C PRO A 156 -7.66 -20.50 -6.70
N ARG A 157 -8.07 -19.24 -6.78
CA ARG A 157 -7.14 -18.12 -6.87
C ARG A 157 -6.48 -17.98 -5.50
N ILE A 158 -5.29 -18.55 -5.35
CA ILE A 158 -4.47 -18.36 -4.15
C ILE A 158 -4.33 -16.85 -3.96
N PRO A 159 -4.80 -16.27 -2.83
CA PRO A 159 -4.69 -14.85 -2.61
C PRO A 159 -3.20 -14.49 -2.60
N LEU A 160 -2.79 -13.63 -3.55
CA LEU A 160 -1.45 -13.07 -3.59
C LEU A 160 -1.31 -12.04 -2.46
N SER A 161 -1.14 -12.53 -1.23
CA SER A 161 -0.97 -11.72 -0.04
C SER A 161 0.26 -12.19 0.74
N ALA A 162 1.30 -11.34 0.68
CA ALA A 162 2.45 -11.22 1.58
C ALA A 162 3.62 -12.22 1.46
N ALA A 163 4.81 -11.62 1.42
CA ALA A 163 6.12 -12.17 1.78
C ALA A 163 6.80 -13.16 0.83
N SER A 164 7.67 -12.61 -0.04
CA SER A 164 9.00 -13.20 -0.18
C SER A 164 9.77 -12.96 1.12
N SER A 165 10.05 -14.01 1.88
CA SER A 165 11.16 -14.07 2.82
C SER A 165 11.67 -15.51 2.91
N SER A 166 12.83 -15.71 2.29
CA SER A 166 13.92 -16.60 2.70
C SER A 166 13.63 -17.83 3.58
N GLY A 167 13.97 -19.00 3.02
CA GLY A 167 14.95 -19.91 3.65
C GLY A 167 14.43 -20.99 4.59
N ALA A 168 15.22 -22.08 4.62
CA ALA A 168 15.16 -23.26 5.50
C ALA A 168 14.06 -24.29 5.14
N ALA A 169 14.41 -25.42 4.53
CA ALA A 169 15.16 -26.57 5.06
C ALA A 169 14.28 -27.51 5.91
N SER A 170 14.21 -28.73 5.40
CA SER A 170 14.15 -30.03 6.09
C SER A 170 13.15 -30.27 7.22
N SER A 171 12.33 -31.28 6.94
CA SER A 171 11.53 -32.11 7.86
C SER A 171 12.35 -32.74 8.98
N SER A 172 11.84 -32.68 10.22
CA SER A 172 11.88 -33.77 11.20
C SER A 172 10.92 -33.50 12.38
N LYS A 173 10.11 -34.54 12.69
CA LYS A 173 9.53 -34.99 13.98
C LYS A 173 10.03 -34.23 15.24
N SER A 174 9.27 -33.98 16.31
CA SER A 174 8.34 -34.82 17.09
C SER A 174 8.01 -34.06 18.40
N GLU A 175 6.79 -34.24 18.96
CA GLU A 175 6.46 -34.44 20.41
C GLU A 175 6.96 -33.37 21.41
N LEU A 176 6.38 -33.02 22.56
CA LEU A 176 5.20 -33.29 23.38
C LEU A 176 5.41 -32.37 24.61
N ASP A 177 4.32 -31.86 25.23
CA ASP A 177 4.21 -31.50 26.66
C ASP A 177 5.13 -30.39 27.23
N ASP A 178 4.86 -29.67 28.31
CA ASP A 178 3.73 -29.27 29.15
C ASP A 178 4.36 -28.23 30.14
N VAL A 179 3.56 -27.66 31.03
CA VAL A 179 3.98 -27.03 32.30
C VAL A 179 4.16 -25.50 32.34
N ALA A 180 3.10 -24.92 32.90
CA ALA A 180 2.95 -23.65 33.60
C ALA A 180 4.09 -23.20 34.53
N LEU A 181 4.21 -21.88 34.71
CA LEU A 181 4.17 -21.12 35.98
C LEU A 181 4.53 -19.65 35.66
N ALA A 182 3.69 -18.64 35.95
CA ALA A 182 3.63 -17.88 37.22
C ALA A 182 4.95 -17.11 37.51
N CYS A 183 5.05 -15.87 37.98
CA CYS A 183 4.17 -14.82 38.48
C CYS A 183 5.12 -13.64 38.88
N THR A 184 4.69 -12.37 38.76
CA THR A 184 5.13 -11.20 39.60
C THR A 184 6.62 -10.77 39.55
N THR A 185 7.10 -9.54 39.79
CA THR A 185 6.64 -8.31 40.47
C THR A 185 7.56 -7.13 40.05
N SER A 186 6.98 -5.93 40.12
CA SER A 186 7.54 -4.58 40.35
C SER A 186 8.96 -4.38 40.90
N THR A 187 9.58 -3.23 40.52
CA THR A 187 10.31 -2.22 41.35
C THR A 187 10.95 -1.17 40.40
N SER A 188 10.49 0.08 40.28
CA SER A 188 10.66 1.30 41.11
C SER A 188 12.11 1.82 41.34
N SER A 189 12.34 3.03 40.78
CA SER A 189 13.10 4.20 41.31
C SER A 189 14.61 4.16 41.59
N SER A 190 15.36 5.11 40.99
CA SER A 190 16.24 6.14 41.61
C SER A 190 17.24 6.68 40.56
N SER A 191 17.11 7.93 40.10
CA SER A 191 17.78 9.17 40.58
C SER A 191 19.31 9.07 40.70
N SER A 192 20.03 9.75 39.80
CA SER A 192 21.31 10.42 40.13
C SER A 192 21.61 11.52 39.11
N SER A 193 21.63 12.75 39.63
CA SER A 193 22.07 13.97 38.97
C SER A 193 23.60 14.02 38.96
N ALA A 194 24.21 14.39 37.83
CA ALA A 194 25.63 14.70 37.75
C ALA A 194 25.80 16.03 37.00
N SER A 195 26.10 17.08 37.76
CA SER A 195 26.55 18.37 37.27
C SER A 195 28.03 18.29 36.89
N TYR A 196 28.39 18.75 35.70
CA TYR A 196 29.79 19.01 35.32
C TYR A 196 29.95 20.49 34.98
N TRP A 197 31.07 21.02 35.45
CA TRP A 197 31.57 22.40 35.31
C TRP A 197 31.98 22.74 33.88
#